data_AF-A0A060BSM8-F1
#
_entry.id   AF-A0A060BSM8-F1
#
_cell.length_a   1.000
_cell.length_b   1.000
_cell.length_c   1.000
_cell.angle_alpha   90.00
_cell.angle_beta   90.00
_cell.angle_gamma   90.00
#
_symmetry.space_group_name_H-M   'P 1'
#
loop_
_entity.id
_entity.type
_entity.pdbx_description
1 polymer ?
#
loop_
_entity_poly.entity_id
_entity_poly.type
_entity_poly.pdbx_seq_one_letter_code
_entity_poly.pdbx_strand_id
1 'polypeptide(L)'
;HLSTAKAVNDLLVTRGVECRVVDTYAYLNPVLYEAVARGYLMATSITPDAYGRVYRAAEKEENDSLYSPLNAANSILSIKLKRMIDREFRPDVIVCSHVFAAQVVNVMKAHGWIDMPVIGIVTDFTIHPFWQDVSYVDYIVTASEL
;
A
#
# COMPACT_ATOMS: atom_id res chain seq x y z
N HIS A 1 -9.07 -2.02 6.25
CA HIS A 1 -7.96 -1.02 6.24
C HIS A 1 -8.14 0.11 7.26
N LEU A 2 -9.01 1.11 7.04
CA LEU A 2 -9.10 2.29 7.94
C LEU A 2 -9.41 1.94 9.40
N SER A 3 -10.31 0.97 9.64
CA SER A 3 -10.61 0.50 10.99
C SER A 3 -9.38 -0.10 11.69
N THR A 4 -8.52 -0.81 10.95
CA THR A 4 -7.24 -1.33 11.46
C THR A 4 -6.28 -0.20 11.79
N ALA A 5 -6.14 0.80 10.91
CA ALA A 5 -5.29 1.96 11.18
C ALA A 5 -5.74 2.72 12.44
N LYS A 6 -7.05 2.90 12.64
CA LYS A 6 -7.61 3.51 13.85
C LYS A 6 -7.36 2.68 15.09
N ALA A 7 -7.59 1.37 15.04
CA ALA A 7 -7.35 0.48 16.19
C ALA A 7 -5.87 0.49 16.63
N VAL A 8 -4.93 0.48 15.67
CA VAL A 8 -3.49 0.58 15.95
C VAL A 8 -3.16 1.96 16.54
N ASN A 9 -3.68 3.04 15.94
CA ASN A 9 -3.51 4.40 16.44
C ASN A 9 -4.00 4.54 17.89
N ASP A 10 -5.22 4.10 18.18
CA ASP A 10 -5.84 4.27 19.50
C ASP A 10 -5.02 3.53 20.57
N LEU A 11 -4.56 2.30 20.28
CA LEU A 11 -3.69 1.55 21.18
C LEU A 11 -2.35 2.26 21.40
N LEU A 12 -1.70 2.75 20.34
CA LEU A 12 -0.40 3.42 20.45
C LEU A 12 -0.51 4.75 21.22
N VAL A 13 -1.57 5.52 20.98
CA VAL A 13 -1.86 6.75 21.73
C VAL A 13 -2.05 6.48 23.22
N THR A 14 -2.75 5.39 23.60
CA THR A 14 -2.87 5.02 25.03
C THR A 14 -1.54 4.66 25.69
N ARG A 15 -0.52 4.33 24.88
CA ARG A 15 0.86 4.06 25.33
C ARG A 15 1.77 5.28 25.25
N GLY A 16 1.22 6.46 24.97
CA GLY A 16 1.97 7.71 24.87
C GLY A 16 2.75 7.88 23.56
N VAL A 17 2.45 7.09 22.53
CA VAL A 17 3.08 7.22 21.21
C VAL A 17 2.31 8.27 20.39
N GLU A 18 3.03 9.25 19.85
CA GLU A 18 2.45 10.21 18.92
C GLU A 18 2.14 9.52 17.58
N CYS A 19 0.89 9.60 17.13
CA CYS A 19 0.43 8.91 15.92
C CYS A 19 -0.32 9.88 15.01
N ARG A 20 -0.19 9.68 13.69
CA ARG A 20 -0.97 10.39 12.67
C ARG A 20 -1.50 9.40 11.65
N VAL A 21 -2.82 9.25 11.59
CA VAL A 21 -3.49 8.45 10.56
C VAL A 21 -3.59 9.27 9.27
N VAL A 22 -3.00 8.74 8.20
CA VAL A 22 -3.08 9.33 6.86
C VAL A 22 -3.96 8.45 6.00
N ASP A 23 -5.10 8.99 5.55
CA ASP A 23 -5.95 8.27 4.61
C ASP A 23 -5.40 8.42 3.19
N THR A 24 -4.66 7.42 2.73
CA THR A 24 -4.12 7.41 1.37
C THR A 24 -5.19 7.50 0.30
N TYR A 25 -6.44 7.04 0.56
CA TYR A 25 -7.57 7.15 -0.38
C TYR A 25 -7.94 8.61 -0.68
N ALA A 26 -7.95 9.45 0.35
CA ALA A 26 -8.21 10.89 0.22
C ALA A 26 -7.15 11.62 -0.62
N TYR A 27 -5.97 11.00 -0.81
CA TYR A 27 -4.88 11.56 -1.60
C TYR A 27 -4.62 10.83 -2.92
N LEU A 28 -5.44 9.83 -3.28
CA LEU A 28 -5.29 9.11 -4.55
C LEU A 28 -5.58 10.05 -5.73
N ASN A 29 -4.67 10.06 -6.69
CA ASN A 29 -4.96 10.55 -8.04
C ASN A 29 -6.01 9.61 -8.69
N PRO A 30 -6.95 10.11 -9.52
CA PRO A 30 -7.94 9.31 -10.26
C PRO A 30 -7.44 7.98 -10.85
N VAL A 31 -6.17 7.89 -11.24
CA VAL A 31 -5.56 6.66 -11.76
C VAL A 31 -5.45 5.54 -10.71
N LEU A 32 -5.05 5.85 -9.47
CA LEU A 32 -5.04 4.83 -8.40
C LEU A 32 -6.46 4.45 -7.98
N TYR A 33 -7.38 5.40 -8.01
CA TYR A 33 -8.80 5.12 -7.80
C TYR A 33 -9.33 4.15 -8.88
N GLU A 34 -8.94 4.35 -10.15
CA GLU A 34 -9.32 3.46 -11.24
C GLU A 34 -8.66 2.07 -11.11
N ALA A 35 -7.43 1.98 -10.59
CA ALA A 35 -6.79 0.70 -10.28
C ALA A 35 -7.52 -0.04 -9.14
N VAL A 36 -7.93 0.67 -8.07
CA VAL A 36 -8.79 0.11 -7.00
C VAL A 36 -10.11 -0.38 -7.59
N ALA A 37 -10.77 0.46 -8.39
CA ALA A 37 -12.04 0.14 -9.02
C ALA A 37 -11.93 -1.05 -9.97
N ARG A 38 -10.84 -1.14 -10.75
CA ARG A 38 -10.54 -2.30 -11.60
C ARG A 38 -10.29 -3.55 -10.77
N GLY A 39 -9.52 -3.48 -9.67
CA GLY A 39 -9.32 -4.60 -8.76
C GLY A 39 -10.64 -5.10 -8.15
N TYR A 40 -11.49 -4.18 -7.73
CA TYR A 40 -12.82 -4.48 -7.19
C TYR A 40 -13.76 -5.09 -8.25
N LEU A 41 -13.75 -4.56 -9.47
CA LEU A 41 -14.50 -5.10 -10.60
C LEU A 41 -13.97 -6.50 -10.98
N MET A 42 -12.65 -6.70 -11.06
CA MET A 42 -12.05 -7.99 -11.34
C MET A 42 -12.41 -9.05 -10.28
N ALA A 43 -12.42 -8.68 -9.00
CA ALA A 43 -12.79 -9.58 -7.91
C ALA A 43 -14.27 -10.00 -7.95
N THR A 44 -15.15 -9.20 -8.57
CA THR A 44 -16.60 -9.40 -8.51
C THR A 44 -17.21 -9.90 -9.83
N SER A 45 -16.53 -9.77 -10.97
CA SER A 45 -17.15 -9.98 -12.30
C SER A 45 -16.50 -11.04 -13.19
N ILE A 46 -15.58 -11.85 -12.67
CA ILE A 46 -14.77 -12.75 -13.50
C ILE A 46 -15.17 -14.23 -13.33
N THR A 47 -15.65 -14.85 -14.40
CA THR A 47 -15.74 -16.32 -14.52
C THR A 47 -14.34 -16.95 -14.45
N PRO A 48 -14.17 -18.17 -13.90
CA PRO A 48 -12.85 -18.79 -13.64
C PRO A 48 -11.87 -18.73 -14.83
N ASP A 49 -12.37 -18.89 -16.06
CA ASP A 49 -11.57 -18.80 -17.29
C ASP A 49 -11.02 -17.40 -17.59
N ALA A 50 -11.80 -16.36 -17.30
CA ALA A 50 -11.33 -14.99 -17.45
C ALA A 50 -10.29 -14.64 -16.36
N TYR A 51 -10.41 -15.21 -15.17
CA TYR A 51 -9.45 -15.03 -14.07
C TYR A 51 -8.10 -15.65 -14.45
N GLY A 52 -8.12 -16.89 -14.96
CA GLY A 52 -6.92 -17.56 -15.46
C GLY A 52 -6.27 -16.86 -16.67
N ARG A 53 -7.00 -16.06 -17.45
CA ARG A 53 -6.41 -15.25 -18.55
C ARG A 53 -5.78 -13.96 -18.05
N VAL A 54 -6.42 -13.27 -17.10
CA VAL A 54 -5.85 -12.07 -16.46
C VAL A 54 -4.58 -12.44 -15.69
N TYR A 55 -4.59 -13.54 -14.95
CA TYR A 55 -3.43 -14.03 -14.21
C TYR A 55 -2.27 -14.39 -15.14
N ARG A 56 -2.53 -15.14 -16.23
CA ARG A 56 -1.51 -15.46 -17.25
C ARG A 56 -0.99 -14.24 -18.02
N ALA A 57 -1.79 -13.18 -18.13
CA ALA A 57 -1.34 -11.92 -18.73
C ALA A 57 -0.43 -11.16 -17.76
N ALA A 58 -0.75 -11.16 -16.47
CA ALA A 58 0.09 -10.57 -15.41
C ALA A 58 1.43 -11.30 -15.26
N GLU A 59 1.46 -12.63 -15.36
CA GLU A 59 2.70 -13.42 -15.43
C GLU A 59 3.55 -13.09 -16.67
N LYS A 60 2.92 -12.69 -17.78
CA LYS A 60 3.63 -12.34 -19.02
C LYS A 60 4.21 -10.92 -19.02
N GLU A 61 3.72 -10.06 -18.14
CA GLU A 61 4.19 -8.67 -17.95
C GLU A 61 5.37 -8.55 -16.96
N GLU A 62 5.94 -9.67 -16.48
CA GLU A 62 7.11 -9.68 -15.59
C GLU A 62 8.37 -9.00 -16.17
N ASN A 63 8.39 -8.60 -17.45
CA ASN A 63 9.60 -8.11 -18.11
C ASN A 63 9.69 -6.60 -18.38
N ASP A 64 8.73 -5.75 -17.96
CA ASP A 64 8.82 -4.29 -18.24
C ASP A 64 8.03 -3.39 -17.26
N SER A 65 8.11 -3.60 -15.94
CA SER A 65 7.25 -2.88 -14.97
C SER A 65 7.71 -1.46 -14.57
N LEU A 66 8.76 -0.92 -15.19
CA LEU A 66 9.27 0.42 -14.87
C LEU A 66 8.29 1.57 -15.24
N TYR A 67 7.30 1.34 -16.11
CA TYR A 67 6.41 2.40 -16.62
C TYR A 67 4.91 2.06 -16.57
N SER A 68 4.42 1.59 -15.42
CA SER A 68 2.97 1.51 -15.19
C SER A 68 2.39 2.88 -14.79
N PRO A 69 1.17 3.27 -15.21
CA PRO A 69 0.45 4.45 -14.72
C PRO A 69 0.36 4.54 -13.19
N LEU A 70 0.45 3.40 -12.49
CA LEU A 70 0.60 3.31 -11.05
C LEU A 70 1.87 4.02 -10.55
N ASN A 71 3.01 3.94 -11.26
CA ASN A 71 4.26 4.61 -10.89
C ASN A 71 4.15 6.15 -10.97
N ALA A 72 3.42 6.66 -11.96
CA ALA A 72 3.19 8.09 -12.12
C ALA A 72 2.25 8.65 -11.03
N ALA A 73 1.17 7.94 -10.70
CA ALA A 73 0.27 8.31 -9.62
C ALA A 73 0.94 8.19 -8.24
N ASN A 74 1.77 7.16 -8.04
CA ASN A 74 2.61 7.01 -6.86
C ASN A 74 3.58 8.18 -6.71
N SER A 75 4.10 8.75 -7.80
CA SER A 75 5.05 9.89 -7.78
C SER A 75 4.47 11.18 -7.20
N ILE A 76 3.19 11.50 -7.45
CA ILE A 76 2.57 12.74 -6.89
C ILE A 76 2.25 12.54 -5.40
N LEU A 77 1.69 11.38 -5.06
CA LEU A 77 1.36 11.04 -3.68
C LEU A 77 2.62 10.95 -2.83
N SER A 78 3.70 10.36 -3.35
CA SER A 78 4.98 10.26 -2.67
C SER A 78 5.61 11.63 -2.38
N ILE A 79 5.48 12.62 -3.27
CA ILE A 79 5.95 13.99 -3.00
C ILE A 79 5.16 14.64 -1.85
N LYS A 80 3.83 14.47 -1.82
CA LYS A 80 3.00 15.01 -0.73
C LYS A 80 3.33 14.34 0.60
N LEU A 81 3.41 13.01 0.60
CA LEU A 81 3.80 12.24 1.77
C LEU A 81 5.20 12.61 2.24
N LYS A 82 6.16 12.78 1.31
CA LYS A 82 7.52 13.22 1.64
C LYS A 82 7.51 14.58 2.34
N ARG A 83 6.76 15.55 1.83
CA ARG A 83 6.66 16.87 2.49
C ARG A 83 6.10 16.74 3.90
N MET A 84 5.04 15.95 4.08
CA MET A 84 4.44 15.72 5.40
C MET A 84 5.43 15.02 6.35
N ILE A 85 6.11 13.99 5.87
CA ILE A 85 7.15 13.25 6.62
C ILE A 85 8.28 14.19 7.02
N ASP A 86 8.87 14.93 6.09
CA ASP A 86 10.06 15.73 6.36
C ASP A 86 9.78 16.98 7.21
N ARG A 87 8.62 17.61 7.02
CA ARG A 87 8.36 18.96 7.57
C ARG A 87 7.32 19.02 8.67
N GLU A 88 6.43 18.05 8.76
CA GLU A 88 5.26 18.15 9.65
C GLU A 88 5.26 17.13 10.77
N PHE A 89 5.62 15.87 10.50
CA PHE A 89 5.45 14.79 11.48
C PHE A 89 6.75 14.04 11.81
N ARG A 90 7.62 13.79 10.82
CA ARG A 90 8.90 13.08 10.98
C ARG A 90 8.77 11.77 11.80
N PRO A 91 8.00 10.79 11.30
CA PRO A 91 7.76 9.54 12.02
C PRO A 91 9.04 8.71 12.20
N ASP A 92 9.15 8.02 13.34
CA ASP A 92 10.19 7.00 13.56
C ASP A 92 9.85 5.67 12.88
N VAL A 93 8.57 5.41 12.58
CA VAL A 93 8.07 4.18 11.93
C VAL A 93 6.84 4.52 11.07
N ILE A 94 6.70 3.86 9.91
CA ILE A 94 5.50 3.93 9.07
C ILE A 94 4.76 2.60 9.13
N VAL A 95 3.44 2.65 9.33
CA VAL A 95 2.56 1.47 9.34
C VAL A 95 1.52 1.58 8.23
N CYS A 96 1.47 0.59 7.34
CA CYS A 96 0.56 0.54 6.20
C CYS A 96 -0.49 -0.57 6.40
N SER A 97 -1.74 -0.19 6.66
CA SER A 97 -2.85 -1.14 6.79
C SER A 97 -3.52 -1.52 5.45
N HIS A 98 -2.91 -1.18 4.33
CA HIS A 98 -3.44 -1.38 2.98
C HIS A 98 -2.30 -1.50 1.96
N VAL A 99 -2.45 -2.37 0.96
CA VAL A 99 -1.40 -2.68 -0.01
C VAL A 99 -1.01 -1.49 -0.88
N PHE A 100 -1.96 -0.62 -1.25
CA PHE A 100 -1.61 0.59 -2.03
C PHE A 100 -0.85 1.63 -1.21
N ALA A 101 -1.11 1.72 0.10
CA ALA A 101 -0.28 2.55 0.97
C ALA A 101 1.14 1.98 1.03
N ALA A 102 1.26 0.65 1.14
CA ALA A 102 2.54 -0.05 1.13
C ALA A 102 3.30 0.16 -0.19
N GLN A 103 2.63 0.10 -1.35
CA GLN A 103 3.27 0.35 -2.66
C GLN A 103 3.85 1.77 -2.78
N VAL A 104 3.13 2.79 -2.30
CA VAL A 104 3.64 4.17 -2.33
C VAL A 104 4.87 4.32 -1.44
N VAL A 105 4.81 3.80 -0.21
CA VAL A 105 5.92 3.87 0.74
C VAL A 105 7.11 3.02 0.27
N ASN A 106 6.85 1.87 -0.36
CA ASN A 106 7.85 1.04 -1.02
C ASN A 106 8.62 1.83 -2.09
N VAL A 107 7.92 2.56 -2.96
CA VAL A 107 8.56 3.44 -3.96
C VAL A 107 9.40 4.52 -3.28
N MET A 108 8.90 5.15 -2.21
CA MET A 108 9.66 6.17 -1.48
C MET A 108 10.95 5.60 -0.87
N LYS A 109 10.88 4.40 -0.30
CA LYS A 109 12.02 3.72 0.30
C LYS A 109 13.02 3.24 -0.76
N ALA A 110 12.55 2.73 -1.89
CA ALA A 110 13.38 2.36 -3.04
C ALA A 110 14.18 3.56 -3.59
N HIS A 111 13.60 4.76 -3.56
CA HIS A 111 14.27 6.00 -3.96
C HIS A 111 15.20 6.59 -2.87
N GLY A 112 15.28 5.97 -1.69
CA GLY A 112 16.06 6.47 -0.55
C GLY A 112 15.51 7.77 0.04
N TRP A 113 14.23 8.09 -0.19
CA TRP A 113 13.61 9.31 0.36
C TRP A 113 13.24 9.20 1.83
N ILE A 114 13.17 7.96 2.31
CA ILE A 114 12.89 7.56 3.67
C ILE A 114 13.80 6.39 4.04
N ASP A 115 14.17 6.31 5.31
CA ASP A 115 15.05 5.30 5.88
C ASP A 115 14.43 4.58 7.08
N MET A 116 13.39 5.15 7.69
CA MET A 116 12.69 4.54 8.82
C MET A 116 12.05 3.18 8.47
N PRO A 117 11.82 2.32 9.48
CA PRO A 117 11.12 1.05 9.30
C PRO A 117 9.70 1.24 8.77
N VAL A 118 9.29 0.34 7.88
CA VAL A 118 7.98 0.27 7.25
C VAL A 118 7.37 -1.09 7.55
N ILE A 119 6.17 -1.08 8.13
CA ILE A 119 5.42 -2.27 8.54
C ILE A 119 4.12 -2.34 7.74
N GLY A 120 3.93 -3.40 6.97
CA GLY A 120 2.65 -3.73 6.34
C GLY A 120 1.78 -4.58 7.25
N ILE A 121 0.50 -4.24 7.39
CA ILE A 121 -0.50 -5.08 8.05
C ILE A 121 -1.46 -5.59 6.97
N VAL A 122 -1.43 -6.91 6.72
CA VAL A 122 -2.36 -7.56 5.80
C VAL A 122 -3.69 -7.72 6.53
N THR A 123 -4.70 -6.98 6.07
CA THR A 123 -6.06 -7.03 6.64
C THR A 123 -7.03 -7.84 5.79
N ASP A 124 -6.59 -8.29 4.61
CA ASP A 124 -7.40 -9.07 3.69
C ASP A 124 -7.39 -10.53 4.13
N PHE A 125 -8.50 -11.24 3.90
CA PHE A 125 -8.60 -12.66 4.22
C PHE A 125 -7.55 -13.50 3.48
N THR A 126 -7.21 -13.11 2.26
CA THR A 126 -6.14 -13.68 1.45
C THR A 126 -5.10 -12.61 1.13
N ILE A 127 -3.82 -13.00 1.02
CA ILE A 127 -2.75 -12.09 0.62
C ILE A 127 -3.02 -11.61 -0.82
N HIS A 128 -3.29 -10.32 -0.98
CA HIS A 128 -3.43 -9.70 -2.30
C HIS A 128 -2.10 -9.78 -3.07
N PRO A 129 -2.07 -10.16 -4.36
CA PRO A 129 -0.83 -10.34 -5.13
C PRO A 129 0.13 -9.15 -5.06
N PHE A 130 -0.38 -7.92 -5.07
CA PHE A 130 0.42 -6.69 -4.93
C PHE A 130 1.29 -6.58 -3.67
N TRP A 131 1.07 -7.39 -2.64
CA TRP A 131 1.99 -7.49 -1.51
C TRP A 131 3.34 -8.11 -1.91
N GLN A 132 3.43 -8.82 -3.04
CA GLN A 132 4.70 -9.31 -3.59
C GLN A 132 5.56 -8.18 -4.17
N ASP A 133 4.94 -7.06 -4.56
CA ASP A 133 5.60 -5.94 -5.24
C ASP A 133 6.16 -4.89 -4.26
N VAL A 134 6.13 -5.17 -2.94
CA VAL A 134 6.58 -4.25 -1.89
C VAL A 134 7.87 -4.69 -1.20
N SER A 135 8.89 -5.01 -2.00
CA SER A 135 10.18 -5.56 -1.55
C SER A 135 10.99 -4.70 -0.58
N TYR A 136 10.68 -3.40 -0.44
CA TYR A 136 11.32 -2.48 0.49
C TYR A 136 10.52 -2.27 1.80
N VAL A 137 9.39 -2.95 1.97
CA VAL A 137 8.68 -3.02 3.26
C VAL A 137 9.41 -4.01 4.16
N ASP A 138 9.81 -3.57 5.35
CA ASP A 138 10.71 -4.36 6.21
C ASP A 138 9.99 -5.50 6.93
N TYR A 139 8.72 -5.30 7.29
CA TYR A 139 7.93 -6.29 8.03
C TYR A 139 6.51 -6.41 7.48
N ILE A 140 6.02 -7.64 7.40
CA ILE A 140 4.62 -7.94 7.08
C ILE A 140 4.00 -8.66 8.27
N VAL A 141 2.90 -8.11 8.77
CA VAL A 141 2.08 -8.71 9.82
C VAL A 141 0.83 -9.30 9.18
N THR A 142 0.64 -10.60 9.37
CA THR A 142 -0.56 -11.33 8.96
C THR A 142 -1.36 -11.77 10.19
N ALA A 143 -2.60 -12.17 9.99
CA ALA A 143 -3.37 -12.82 11.04
C ALA A 143 -2.65 -14.10 11.53
N SER A 144 -2.64 -14.30 12.85
CA SER A 144 -2.29 -15.58 13.46
C SER A 144 -3.40 -16.59 13.19
N GLU A 145 -3.04 -17.86 13.05
CA GLU A 145 -4.00 -18.94 13.29
C GLU A 145 -4.44 -18.84 14.77
N LEU A 146 -5.74 -18.96 15.02
CA LEU A 146 -6.35 -18.88 16.36
C LEU A 146 -6.14 -20.18 17.14
#